data_AF-A0A6L8LR55-F1
#
_entry.id   AF-A0A6L8LR55-F1
#
_cell.length_a   1.000
_cell.length_b   1.000
_cell.length_c   1.000
_cell.angle_alpha   90.00
_cell.angle_beta   90.00
_cell.angle_gamma   90.00
#
_symmetry.space_group_name_H-M   'P 1'
#
loop_
_entity.id
_entity.type
_entity.pdbx_description
1 polymer ?
#
loop_
_entity_poly.entity_id
_entity_poly.type
_entity_poly.pdbx_seq_one_letter_code
_entity_poly.pdbx_strand_id
1 'polypeptide(L)' 'MARITNLETCLKNDPQIKDALISQLDRTKSDLSNEPHKNIQTLNGAIDAAKDVIGILAKRYK' A
#
# COMPACT_ATOMS: atom_id res chain seq x y z
N MET A 1 2.33 -16.98 -18.07
CA MET A 1 2.90 -16.98 -16.71
C MET A 1 2.52 -15.67 -16.05
N ALA A 2 1.79 -15.69 -14.93
CA ALA A 2 1.66 -14.48 -14.13
C ALA A 2 3.06 -14.15 -13.60
N ARG A 3 3.69 -13.09 -14.12
CA ARG A 3 4.93 -12.58 -13.52
C ARG A 3 4.55 -12.10 -12.13
N ILE A 4 5.02 -12.82 -11.12
CA ILE A 4 4.96 -12.34 -9.74
C ILE A 4 5.77 -11.04 -9.69
N THR A 5 5.14 -9.97 -9.22
CA THR A 5 5.83 -8.69 -9.08
C THR A 5 6.82 -8.74 -7.92
N ASN A 6 7.77 -7.81 -7.87
CA ASN A 6 8.70 -7.72 -6.73
C ASN A 6 7.94 -7.49 -5.41
N LEU A 7 6.83 -6.74 -5.45
CA LEU A 7 5.97 -6.53 -4.29
C LEU A 7 5.38 -7.85 -3.77
N GLU A 8 4.82 -8.64 -4.68
CA GLU A 8 4.27 -9.96 -4.34
C GLU A 8 5.34 -10.94 -3.85
N THR A 9 6.54 -10.88 -4.42
CA THR A 9 7.67 -11.70 -3.98
C THR A 9 8.12 -11.31 -2.57
N CYS A 10 8.21 -10.02 -2.27
CA CYS A 10 8.52 -9.53 -0.93
C CYS A 10 7.44 -9.92 0.08
N LEU A 11 6.15 -9.75 -0.24
CA LEU A 11 5.05 -10.13 0.64
C LEU A 11 4.97 -11.64 0.88
N LYS A 12 5.38 -12.45 -0.09
CA LYS A 12 5.47 -13.90 0.05
C LYS A 12 6.63 -14.34 0.95
N ASN A 13 7.78 -13.68 0.84
CA ASN A 13 8.97 -14.02 1.61
C ASN A 13 8.91 -13.49 3.05
N ASP A 14 8.31 -12.32 3.24
CA ASP A 14 8.12 -11.69 4.54
C ASP A 14 6.72 -11.06 4.63
N PRO A 15 5.72 -11.80 5.15
CA PRO A 15 4.36 -11.29 5.32
C PRO A 15 4.28 -10.11 6.30
N GLN A 16 5.28 -9.90 7.17
CA GLN A 16 5.29 -8.82 8.16
C GLN A 16 5.59 -7.46 7.53
N ILE A 17 6.23 -7.43 6.35
CA ILE A 17 6.49 -6.19 5.61
C ILE A 17 5.20 -5.47 5.21
N LYS A 18 4.07 -6.18 5.16
CA LYS A 18 2.73 -5.63 4.93
C LYS A 18 2.43 -4.48 5.88
N ASP A 19 2.68 -4.66 7.17
CA ASP A 19 2.35 -3.66 8.20
C ASP A 19 3.27 -2.44 8.10
N ALA A 20 4.53 -2.64 7.68
CA ALA A 20 5.46 -1.55 7.40
C ALA A 20 5.05 -0.72 6.17
N LEU A 21 4.65 -1.38 5.07
CA LEU A 21 4.17 -0.72 3.86
C LEU A 21 2.88 0.07 4.11
N ILE A 22 1.94 -0.52 4.85
CA ILE A 22 0.70 0.16 5.27
C ILE A 22 1.02 1.39 6.13
N SER A 23 1.94 1.26 7.09
CA SER A 23 2.35 2.38 7.95
C SER A 23 3.00 3.52 7.17
N GLN A 24 3.78 3.22 6.13
CA GLN A 24 4.35 4.25 5.25
C GLN A 24 3.26 4.97 4.47
N LEU A 25 2.29 4.24 3.93
CA LEU A 25 1.14 4.79 3.21
C LEU A 25 0.28 5.70 4.12
N ASP A 26 0.07 5.32 5.38
CA ASP A 26 -0.67 6.14 6.35
C ASP A 26 0.08 7.43 6.73
N ARG A 27 1.42 7.38 6.84
CA ARG A 27 2.25 8.59 7.01
C ARG A 27 2.13 9.51 5.81
N THR A 28 2.29 8.99 4.59
CA THR A 28 2.14 9.78 3.36
C THR A 28 0.75 10.41 3.25
N LYS A 29 -0.30 9.68 3.63
CA LYS A 29 -1.68 10.22 3.68
C LYS A 29 -1.81 11.38 4.68
N SER A 30 -1.16 11.26 5.84
CA SER A 30 -1.15 12.29 6.88
C SER A 30 -0.37 13.53 6.43
N ASP A 31 0.78 13.35 5.79
CA ASP A 31 1.58 14.43 5.21
C ASP A 31 0.82 15.16 4.09
N LEU A 32 0.17 14.41 3.19
CA LEU A 32 -0.64 14.98 2.11
C LEU A 32 -1.87 15.73 2.62
N SER A 33 -2.47 15.30 3.74
CA SER A 33 -3.64 15.96 4.32
C SER A 33 -3.30 17.33 4.93
N ASN A 34 -2.02 17.60 5.22
CA ASN A 34 -1.56 18.89 5.71
C ASN A 34 -1.28 19.90 4.59
N GLU A 35 -1.25 19.47 3.32
CA GLU A 35 -1.09 20.38 2.19
C GLU A 35 -2.45 20.76 1.59
N PRO A 36 -2.65 21.99 1.08
CA PRO A 36 -3.88 22.38 0.39
C PRO A 36 -3.76 22.11 -1.12
N HIS A 37 -3.57 20.85 -1.53
CA HIS A 37 -3.53 20.47 -2.95
C HIS A 37 -4.91 20.06 -3.50
N LYS A 38 -5.28 20.60 -4.67
CA LYS A 38 -6.55 20.34 -5.38
C LYS A 38 -6.85 18.85 -5.67
N ASN A 39 -5.85 17.96 -5.60
CA ASN A 39 -5.98 16.53 -5.94
C ASN A 39 -5.82 15.58 -4.74
N ILE A 40 -5.87 16.07 -3.50
CA ILE A 40 -5.68 15.25 -2.30
C ILE A 40 -6.70 14.13 -2.18
N GLN A 41 -7.95 14.36 -2.55
CA GLN A 41 -8.97 13.29 -2.53
C GLN A 41 -8.60 12.13 -3.46
N THR A 42 -8.11 12.43 -4.67
CA THR A 42 -7.68 11.41 -5.64
C THR A 42 -6.45 10.65 -5.14
N LEU A 43 -5.47 11.35 -4.57
CA LEU A 43 -4.26 10.75 -3.99
C LEU A 43 -4.59 9.88 -2.78
N ASN A 44 -5.45 10.36 -1.88
CA ASN A 44 -5.91 9.59 -0.72
C ASN A 44 -6.66 8.34 -1.15
N GLY A 45 -7.52 8.43 -2.18
CA GLY A 45 -8.20 7.27 -2.75
C GLY A 45 -7.23 6.26 -3.37
N ALA A 46 -6.19 6.73 -4.06
CA ALA A 46 -5.15 5.85 -4.60
C ALA A 46 -4.33 5.17 -3.49
N ILE A 47 -4.04 5.87 -2.39
CA ILE A 47 -3.37 5.31 -1.21
C ILE A 47 -4.24 4.23 -0.57
N ASP A 48 -5.53 4.47 -0.36
CA ASP A 48 -6.45 3.49 0.21
C ASP A 48 -6.56 2.24 -0.68
N ALA A 49 -6.65 2.41 -2.00
CA ALA A 49 -6.63 1.30 -2.95
C ALA A 49 -5.32 0.49 -2.89
N ALA A 50 -4.18 1.15 -2.73
CA ALA A 50 -2.88 0.48 -2.58
C ALA A 50 -2.82 -0.36 -1.28
N LYS A 51 -3.37 0.15 -0.18
CA LYS A 51 -3.47 -0.59 1.10
C LYS A 51 -4.31 -1.87 0.93
N ASP A 52 -5.42 -1.77 0.22
CA ASP A 52 -6.28 -2.94 -0.06
C ASP A 52 -5.57 -3.99 -0.91
N VAL A 53 -4.86 -3.60 -1.97
CA VAL A 53 -4.07 -4.52 -2.79
C VAL A 53 -3.02 -5.23 -1.95
N ILE A 54 -2.26 -4.49 -1.12
CA ILE A 54 -1.25 -5.06 -0.22
C ILE A 54 -1.91 -6.04 0.77
N GLY A 55 -3.07 -5.69 1.32
CA GLY A 55 -3.84 -6.54 2.23
C GLY A 55 -4.31 -7.85 1.57
N ILE A 56 -4.82 -7.78 0.34
CA ILE A 56 -5.25 -8.95 -0.45
C ILE A 56 -4.05 -9.84 -0.78
N LEU A 57 -2.95 -9.26 -1.24
CA LEU A 57 -1.74 -10.00 -1.56
C LEU A 57 -1.15 -10.69 -0.33
N ALA A 58 -1.06 -9.99 0.81
CA ALA A 58 -0.56 -10.59 2.06
C ALA A 58 -1.44 -11.73 2.57
N LYS A 59 -2.77 -11.64 2.41
CA LYS A 59 -3.70 -12.75 2.73
C LYS A 59 -3.49 -13.95 1.80
N ARG A 60 -3.18 -13.71 0.53
CA ARG A 60 -2.95 -14.76 -0.48
C ARG A 60 -1.66 -15.55 -0.22
N TYR A 61 -0.66 -14.93 0.41
CA TYR A 61 0.62 -15.55 0.70
C TYR A 61 0.78 -16.04 2.16
N LYS A 62 -0.30 -16.01 2.96
CA LYS A 62 -0.37 -16.60 4.30
C LYS A 62 -0.60 -18.11 4.27
#